data_AF-A0A0G4LGU5-F1
#
_entry.id   AF-A0A0G4LGU5-F1
#
_cell.length_a   1.000
_cell.length_b   1.000
_cell.length_c   1.000
_cell.angle_alpha   90.00
_cell.angle_beta   90.00
_cell.angle_gamma   90.00
#
_symmetry.space_group_name_H-M   'P 1'
#
loop_
_entity.id
_entity.type
_entity.pdbx_description
1 polymer ?
#
loop_
_entity_poly.entity_id
_entity_poly.type
_entity_poly.pdbx_seq_one_letter_code
_entity_poly.pdbx_strand_id
1 'polypeptide(L)'
;FVELDMIWQTVKDSTDDASAEPYRESIKDNQVKLIVRIKKLAGQERGKKMIADAVRQARKARAANKPTADMKPRVSDSAEGSATAASLASGKDVNKLMGPWISKIGHPVLTVAEQPNQISIKQSRFLSTGDVKPQDDETTWWIPLELEGKKGVKGITSIALEKKEDTITDIDSEFYKLNSGASGFYRVNYPPERLLQLG
;
A
#
# COMPACT_ATOMS: atom_id res chain seq x y z
N PHE A 1 19.44 9.37 8.09
CA PHE A 1 20.26 9.27 6.86
C PHE A 1 20.51 7.82 6.44
N VAL A 2 20.98 6.91 7.30
CA VAL A 2 21.23 5.48 6.94
C VAL A 2 19.97 4.71 6.50
N GLU A 3 18.80 5.03 7.04
CA GLU A 3 17.54 4.35 6.66
C GLU A 3 17.08 4.67 5.23
N LEU A 4 17.28 5.90 4.75
CA LEU A 4 17.01 6.33 3.39
C LEU A 4 17.96 5.66 2.39
N ASP A 5 19.18 5.38 2.81
CA ASP A 5 20.23 4.81 1.97
C ASP A 5 20.01 3.32 1.70
N MET A 6 19.54 2.56 2.70
CA MET A 6 19.11 1.17 2.48
C MET A 6 17.95 1.07 1.48
N ILE A 7 17.12 2.10 1.43
CA ILE A 7 15.94 2.17 0.57
C ILE A 7 16.35 2.57 -0.85
N TRP A 8 17.23 3.55 -1.00
CA TRP A 8 17.80 3.93 -2.29
C TRP A 8 18.45 2.73 -2.98
N GLN A 9 19.20 1.90 -2.26
CA GLN A 9 19.77 0.67 -2.81
C GLN A 9 18.70 -0.30 -3.33
N THR A 10 17.59 -0.45 -2.61
CA THR A 10 16.51 -1.38 -3.00
C THR A 10 15.72 -0.87 -4.22
N VAL A 11 15.55 0.45 -4.36
CA VAL A 11 14.90 1.10 -5.51
C VAL A 11 15.81 1.15 -6.73
N LYS A 12 17.11 1.40 -6.52
CA LYS A 12 18.11 1.39 -7.59
C LYS A 12 18.21 0.01 -8.24
N ASP A 13 18.18 -1.05 -7.42
CA ASP A 13 18.24 -2.42 -7.92
C ASP A 13 16.94 -2.88 -8.59
N SER A 14 15.81 -2.16 -8.46
CA SER A 14 14.50 -2.60 -8.97
C SER A 14 14.14 -2.07 -10.35
N THR A 15 14.83 -1.04 -10.85
CA THR A 15 14.51 -0.40 -12.14
C THR A 15 15.77 0.07 -12.85
N ASP A 16 16.19 -0.67 -13.87
CA ASP A 16 17.39 -0.40 -14.68
C ASP A 16 17.05 0.41 -15.95
N ASP A 17 16.15 1.39 -15.85
CA ASP A 17 15.80 2.27 -16.98
C ASP A 17 15.75 3.75 -16.57
N ALA A 18 16.38 4.61 -17.38
CA ALA A 18 16.62 6.03 -17.13
C ALA A 18 15.39 6.92 -17.39
N SER A 19 14.33 6.37 -18.01
CA SER A 19 13.05 7.05 -18.25
C SER A 19 12.17 7.20 -16.99
N ALA A 20 12.59 6.67 -15.84
CA ALA A 20 11.80 6.53 -14.62
C ALA A 20 12.05 7.58 -13.53
N GLU A 21 12.72 8.71 -13.78
CA GLU A 21 13.12 9.67 -12.73
C GLU A 21 11.94 10.26 -11.92
N PRO A 22 10.87 10.82 -12.52
CA PRO A 22 9.71 11.32 -11.76
C PRO A 22 8.98 10.20 -10.99
N TYR A 23 9.05 8.99 -11.54
CA TYR A 23 8.47 7.80 -10.94
C TYR A 23 9.29 7.33 -9.72
N ARG A 24 10.62 7.36 -9.80
CA ARG A 24 11.53 7.07 -8.68
C ARG A 24 11.34 8.06 -7.54
N GLU A 25 11.14 9.33 -7.83
CA GLU A 25 10.85 10.35 -6.82
C GLU A 25 9.54 10.04 -6.10
N SER A 26 8.48 9.72 -6.85
CA SER A 26 7.19 9.34 -6.25
C SER A 26 7.28 8.09 -5.36
N ILE A 27 8.10 7.10 -5.72
CA ILE A 27 8.35 5.91 -4.90
C ILE A 27 9.12 6.26 -3.62
N LYS A 28 10.16 7.11 -3.73
CA LYS A 28 10.93 7.56 -2.56
C LYS A 28 10.03 8.31 -1.59
N ASP A 29 9.21 9.23 -2.09
CA ASP A 29 8.27 10.00 -1.28
C ASP A 29 7.23 9.10 -0.60
N ASN A 30 6.73 8.08 -1.30
CA ASN A 30 5.86 7.06 -0.73
C ASN A 30 6.52 6.35 0.45
N GLN A 31 7.73 5.84 0.23
CA GLN A 31 8.46 5.07 1.23
C GLN A 31 8.80 5.91 2.45
N VAL A 32 9.15 7.19 2.26
CA VAL A 32 9.36 8.14 3.36
C VAL A 32 8.09 8.35 4.17
N LYS A 33 6.94 8.60 3.52
CA LYS A 33 5.64 8.79 4.19
C LYS A 33 5.22 7.56 4.99
N LEU A 34 5.37 6.37 4.41
CA LEU A 34 5.09 5.09 5.06
C LEU A 34 5.96 4.87 6.30
N ILE A 35 7.26 5.15 6.22
CA ILE A 35 8.19 4.98 7.35
C ILE A 35 7.83 5.91 8.51
N VAL A 36 7.57 7.18 8.20
CA VAL A 36 7.13 8.15 9.20
C VAL A 36 5.86 7.65 9.89
N ARG A 37 4.93 7.06 9.12
CA ARG A 37 3.70 6.50 9.68
C ARG A 37 3.93 5.26 10.54
N ILE A 38 4.73 4.30 10.09
CA ILE A 38 5.07 3.09 10.89
C ILE A 38 5.72 3.49 12.20
N LYS A 39 6.66 4.44 12.17
CA LYS A 39 7.31 4.94 13.39
C LYS A 39 6.34 5.67 14.31
N LYS A 40 5.37 6.40 13.76
CA LYS A 40 4.31 7.07 14.53
C LYS A 40 3.35 6.06 15.18
N LEU A 41 3.02 4.96 14.50
CA LEU A 41 2.07 3.95 14.99
C LEU A 41 2.71 2.92 15.93
N ALA A 42 3.90 2.41 15.59
CA ALA A 42 4.57 1.36 16.34
C ALA A 42 5.58 1.89 17.37
N GLY A 43 5.90 3.19 17.34
CA GLY A 43 7.01 3.79 18.08
C GLY A 43 8.33 3.72 17.29
N GLN A 44 9.27 4.62 17.61
CA GLN A 44 10.53 4.79 16.84
C GLN A 44 11.34 3.50 16.74
N GLU A 45 11.74 2.89 17.86
CA GLU A 45 12.63 1.73 17.85
C GLU A 45 11.98 0.47 17.28
N ARG A 46 10.72 0.24 17.64
CA ARG A 46 9.97 -0.91 17.13
C ARG A 46 9.67 -0.76 15.63
N GLY A 47 9.27 0.44 15.20
CA GLY A 47 9.02 0.75 13.80
C GLY A 47 10.26 0.56 12.93
N LYS A 48 11.43 1.00 13.40
CA LYS A 48 12.72 0.77 12.72
C LYS A 48 13.00 -0.72 12.51
N LYS A 49 12.84 -1.54 13.55
CA LYS A 49 13.06 -3.00 13.47
C LYS A 49 12.13 -3.64 12.43
N MET A 50 10.86 -3.25 12.44
CA MET A 50 9.85 -3.78 11.51
C MET A 50 10.16 -3.42 10.05
N ILE A 51 10.62 -2.18 9.80
CA ILE A 51 11.06 -1.78 8.46
C ILE A 51 12.25 -2.62 8.01
N ALA A 52 13.25 -2.83 8.87
CA ALA A 52 14.43 -3.62 8.54
C ALA A 52 14.10 -5.09 8.23
N ASP A 53 13.23 -5.70 9.03
CA ASP A 53 12.79 -7.08 8.85
C ASP A 53 11.99 -7.24 7.53
N ALA A 54 11.08 -6.31 7.24
CA ALA A 54 10.30 -6.31 6.00
C ALA A 54 11.20 -6.17 4.76
N VAL A 55 12.19 -5.26 4.78
CA VAL A 55 13.16 -5.09 3.68
C VAL A 55 13.99 -6.36 3.49
N ARG A 56 14.47 -6.97 4.57
CA ARG A 56 15.23 -8.23 4.51
C ARG A 56 14.40 -9.36 3.89
N GLN A 57 13.14 -9.51 4.31
CA GLN A 57 12.23 -10.51 3.75
C GLN A 57 11.95 -10.27 2.27
N ALA A 58 11.69 -9.03 1.87
CA ALA A 58 11.47 -8.66 0.48
C ALA A 58 12.68 -8.98 -0.41
N ARG A 59 13.90 -8.67 0.05
CA ARG A 59 15.14 -9.00 -0.66
C ARG A 59 15.32 -10.52 -0.82
N LYS A 60 15.07 -11.29 0.24
CA LYS A 60 15.14 -12.75 0.21
C LYS A 60 14.13 -13.35 -0.77
N ALA A 61 12.88 -12.88 -0.75
CA ALA A 61 11.84 -13.33 -1.69
C ALA A 61 12.20 -13.01 -3.15
N ARG A 62 12.79 -11.84 -3.40
CA ARG A 62 13.24 -11.44 -4.74
C ARG A 62 14.42 -12.30 -5.24
N ALA A 63 15.36 -12.64 -4.36
CA ALA A 63 16.47 -13.52 -4.69
C ALA A 63 16.01 -14.95 -5.01
N ALA A 64 15.01 -15.46 -4.28
CA ALA A 64 14.43 -16.78 -4.54
C ALA A 64 13.65 -16.86 -5.87
N ASN A 65 13.03 -15.76 -6.30
CA ASN A 65 12.27 -15.68 -7.55
C ASN A 65 13.09 -15.20 -8.76
N LYS A 66 14.42 -15.05 -8.64
CA LYS A 66 15.27 -14.68 -9.78
C LYS A 66 15.35 -15.87 -10.74
N PRO A 67 14.90 -15.76 -12.00
CA PRO A 67 15.04 -16.86 -12.95
C PRO A 67 16.54 -17.11 -13.18
N THR A 68 17.01 -18.30 -12.81
CA THR A 68 18.30 -18.81 -13.25
C THR A 68 18.21 -18.97 -14.77
N ALA A 69 18.97 -18.16 -15.50
CA ALA A 69 19.20 -18.40 -16.91
C ALA A 69 19.78 -19.82 -17.07
N ASP A 70 19.19 -20.55 -18.01
CA ASP A 70 19.55 -21.88 -18.53
C ASP A 70 19.12 -23.13 -17.72
N MET A 71 17.97 -23.66 -18.16
CA MET A 71 17.53 -25.07 -18.38
C MET A 71 16.13 -25.37 -17.80
N LYS A 72 15.18 -25.63 -18.72
CA LYS A 72 13.85 -26.27 -18.47
C LYS A 72 14.01 -27.81 -18.57
N PRO A 73 13.09 -28.67 -18.04
CA PRO A 73 11.65 -28.41 -17.91
C PRO A 73 10.92 -28.87 -16.62
N ARG A 74 9.84 -28.13 -16.33
CA ARG A 74 8.48 -28.54 -15.89
C ARG A 74 8.35 -29.55 -14.74
N VAL A 75 7.84 -29.06 -13.60
CA VAL A 75 6.57 -29.54 -13.00
C VAL A 75 5.98 -28.47 -12.09
N SER A 76 4.66 -28.39 -12.14
CA SER A 76 3.80 -27.71 -11.17
C SER A 76 4.00 -28.30 -9.77
N ASP A 77 4.12 -27.44 -8.76
CA ASP A 77 3.42 -27.71 -7.50
C ASP A 77 3.10 -26.40 -6.78
N SER A 78 1.84 -26.29 -6.43
CA SER A 78 1.34 -25.39 -5.40
C SER A 78 2.08 -25.73 -4.10
N ALA A 79 2.65 -24.74 -3.42
CA ALA A 79 3.13 -24.92 -2.06
C ALA A 79 2.90 -23.66 -1.23
N GLU A 80 1.89 -23.75 -0.38
CA GLU A 80 1.74 -22.98 0.84
C GLU A 80 2.89 -23.26 1.82
N GLY A 81 3.17 -22.29 2.71
CA GLY A 81 4.02 -22.44 3.90
C GLY A 81 5.28 -21.56 3.85
N SER A 82 5.69 -20.82 4.88
CA SER A 82 5.44 -20.96 6.31
C SER A 82 5.63 -19.60 7.00
N ALA A 83 4.66 -19.23 7.84
CA ALA A 83 4.71 -18.06 8.70
C ALA A 83 5.12 -18.48 10.11
N THR A 84 6.18 -17.86 10.65
CA THR A 84 6.45 -17.66 12.09
C THR A 84 7.52 -16.55 12.18
N ALA A 85 7.60 -15.64 13.14
CA ALA A 85 6.76 -15.20 14.24
C ALA A 85 7.30 -13.82 14.67
N ALA A 86 6.43 -12.84 14.96
CA ALA A 86 6.65 -11.78 15.97
C ALA A 86 5.48 -10.79 15.94
N SER A 87 4.64 -10.85 16.96
CA SER A 87 3.39 -10.11 17.06
C SER A 87 3.54 -8.73 17.73
N LEU A 88 2.60 -7.84 17.40
CA LEU A 88 1.95 -6.83 18.26
C LEU A 88 2.49 -5.39 18.36
N ALA A 89 1.89 -4.48 17.59
CA ALA A 89 1.27 -3.29 18.23
C ALA A 89 -0.18 -3.02 17.78
N SER A 90 -0.74 -3.88 16.91
CA SER A 90 -2.19 -3.96 16.62
C SER A 90 -2.64 -5.43 16.40
N GLY A 91 -1.80 -6.42 16.74
CA GLY A 91 -2.04 -7.83 16.43
C GLY A 91 -1.90 -8.18 14.94
N LYS A 92 -1.88 -7.19 14.05
CA LYS A 92 -1.65 -7.38 12.61
C LYS A 92 -0.16 -7.41 12.31
N ASP A 93 0.26 -8.41 11.55
CA ASP A 93 1.63 -8.63 11.11
C ASP A 93 2.03 -7.52 10.14
N VAL A 94 2.67 -6.46 10.67
CA VAL A 94 3.06 -5.30 9.88
C VAL A 94 4.02 -5.67 8.75
N ASN A 95 4.78 -6.76 8.86
CA ASN A 95 5.59 -7.23 7.74
C ASN A 95 4.70 -7.67 6.56
N LYS A 96 3.59 -8.35 6.84
CA LYS A 96 2.58 -8.68 5.81
C LYS A 96 1.90 -7.43 5.25
N LEU A 97 1.60 -6.44 6.10
CA LEU A 97 0.97 -5.20 5.66
C LEU A 97 1.90 -4.36 4.76
N MET A 98 3.20 -4.34 5.10
CA MET A 98 4.20 -3.51 4.44
C MET A 98 4.86 -4.16 3.24
N GLY A 99 4.86 -5.49 3.15
CA GLY A 99 5.47 -6.24 2.05
C GLY A 99 5.06 -5.72 0.67
N PRO A 100 3.76 -5.55 0.36
CA PRO A 100 3.32 -5.01 -0.91
C PRO A 100 3.83 -3.60 -1.21
N TRP A 101 3.89 -2.71 -0.21
CA TRP A 101 4.31 -1.32 -0.38
C TRP A 101 5.79 -1.16 -0.73
N ILE A 102 6.65 -2.09 -0.29
CA ILE A 102 8.10 -2.02 -0.52
C ILE A 102 8.57 -2.90 -1.68
N SER A 103 7.80 -3.93 -2.04
CA SER A 103 8.23 -4.94 -3.02
C SER A 103 7.51 -4.85 -4.37
N LYS A 104 6.33 -4.21 -4.42
CA LYS A 104 5.55 -4.11 -5.65
C LYS A 104 5.68 -2.72 -6.24
N ILE A 105 5.92 -2.69 -7.55
CA ILE A 105 5.92 -1.49 -8.38
C ILE A 105 4.48 -0.98 -8.49
N GLY A 106 4.32 0.35 -8.45
CA GLY A 106 3.05 1.05 -8.51
C GLY A 106 2.51 1.46 -7.14
N HIS A 107 1.28 1.98 -7.13
CA HIS A 107 0.56 2.36 -5.92
C HIS A 107 -0.94 2.15 -6.10
N PRO A 108 -1.73 2.02 -5.02
CA PRO A 108 -3.15 1.82 -5.15
C PRO A 108 -3.89 3.11 -5.55
N VAL A 109 -4.91 2.94 -6.39
CA VAL A 109 -6.03 3.87 -6.56
C VAL A 109 -7.25 3.24 -5.89
N LEU A 110 -7.94 4.00 -5.06
CA LEU A 110 -9.22 3.64 -4.49
C LEU A 110 -10.34 4.20 -5.36
N THR A 111 -11.16 3.34 -5.95
CA THR A 111 -12.41 3.75 -6.58
C THR A 111 -13.52 3.71 -5.55
N VAL A 112 -14.28 4.81 -5.45
CA VAL A 112 -15.39 4.95 -4.52
C VAL A 112 -16.71 4.89 -5.30
N ALA A 113 -17.65 4.08 -4.81
CA ALA A 113 -19.03 4.07 -5.25
C ALA A 113 -19.94 4.45 -4.08
N GLU A 114 -20.80 5.45 -4.28
CA GLU A 114 -21.69 5.97 -3.24
C GLU A 114 -23.04 5.27 -3.24
N GLN A 115 -23.55 5.04 -2.04
CA GLN A 115 -24.89 4.54 -1.77
C GLN A 115 -25.46 5.30 -0.56
N PRO A 116 -26.78 5.29 -0.31
CA PRO A 116 -27.34 5.96 0.85
C PRO A 116 -26.71 5.48 2.16
N ASN A 117 -26.09 6.39 2.92
CA ASN A 117 -25.40 6.14 4.20
C ASN A 117 -24.17 5.22 4.14
N GLN A 118 -23.68 4.85 2.95
CA GLN A 118 -22.52 3.96 2.84
C GLN A 118 -21.72 4.20 1.56
N ILE A 119 -20.46 3.81 1.58
CA ILE A 119 -19.60 3.83 0.39
C ILE A 119 -18.97 2.46 0.20
N SER A 120 -18.94 1.99 -1.05
CA SER A 120 -18.12 0.86 -1.45
C SER A 120 -16.79 1.38 -1.97
N ILE A 121 -15.71 0.78 -1.52
CA ILE A 121 -14.35 1.14 -1.92
C ILE A 121 -13.66 -0.07 -2.53
N LYS A 122 -12.95 0.15 -3.64
CA LYS A 122 -12.18 -0.89 -4.32
C LYS A 122 -10.78 -0.39 -4.61
N GLN A 123 -9.76 -1.17 -4.24
CA GLN A 123 -8.37 -0.87 -4.58
C GLN A 123 -7.95 -1.56 -5.87
N SER A 124 -7.33 -0.79 -6.75
CA SER A 124 -6.68 -1.26 -7.97
C SER A 124 -5.28 -0.69 -8.09
N ARG A 125 -4.37 -1.44 -8.71
CA ARG A 125 -3.01 -0.98 -9.00
C ARG A 125 -3.05 0.15 -10.02
N PHE A 126 -2.26 1.18 -9.75
CA PHE A 126 -1.92 2.21 -10.72
C PHE A 126 -0.45 2.10 -11.12
N LEU A 127 -0.22 2.15 -12.43
CA LEU A 127 1.09 2.29 -13.05
C LEU A 127 1.08 3.57 -13.89
N SER A 128 2.16 4.36 -13.81
CA SER A 128 2.29 5.59 -14.60
C SER A 128 2.36 5.35 -16.11
N THR A 129 2.69 4.12 -16.52
CA THR A 129 2.69 3.66 -17.90
C THR A 129 1.27 3.51 -18.48
N GLY A 130 0.24 3.47 -17.64
CA GLY A 130 -1.18 3.44 -18.04
C GLY A 130 -1.69 2.10 -18.55
N ASP A 131 -0.84 1.10 -18.73
CA ASP A 131 -1.13 -0.22 -19.29
C ASP A 131 -1.33 -1.30 -18.21
N VAL A 132 -2.09 -0.99 -17.15
CA VAL A 132 -2.38 -1.97 -16.09
C VAL A 132 -3.26 -3.08 -16.65
N LYS A 133 -2.73 -4.30 -16.77
CA LYS A 133 -3.52 -5.47 -17.16
C LYS A 133 -4.15 -6.12 -15.93
N PRO A 134 -5.20 -6.95 -16.08
CA PRO A 134 -5.78 -7.67 -14.95
C PRO A 134 -4.76 -8.50 -14.17
N GLN A 135 -3.77 -9.08 -14.87
CA GLN A 135 -2.67 -9.83 -14.24
C GLN A 135 -1.73 -8.94 -13.40
N ASP A 136 -1.70 -7.64 -13.68
CA ASP A 136 -0.92 -6.67 -12.90
C ASP A 136 -1.68 -6.20 -11.66
N ASP A 137 -3.00 -6.39 -11.58
CA ASP A 137 -3.83 -5.93 -10.44
C ASP A 137 -4.10 -7.02 -9.38
N GLU A 138 -3.14 -7.92 -9.16
CA GLU A 138 -3.27 -8.98 -8.14
C GLU A 138 -2.88 -8.53 -6.73
N THR A 139 -2.23 -7.37 -6.60
CA THR A 139 -1.72 -6.91 -5.31
C THR A 139 -2.79 -6.24 -4.47
N THR A 140 -2.89 -6.68 -3.22
CA THR A 140 -3.70 -6.05 -2.18
C THR A 140 -2.77 -5.31 -1.22
N TRP A 141 -2.93 -4.00 -1.14
CA TRP A 141 -2.25 -3.16 -0.17
C TRP A 141 -3.12 -3.00 1.08
N TRP A 142 -2.46 -2.95 2.23
CA TRP A 142 -3.10 -2.42 3.44
C TRP A 142 -3.11 -0.89 3.35
N ILE A 143 -4.30 -0.27 3.32
CA ILE A 143 -4.44 1.17 3.07
C ILE A 143 -5.16 1.83 4.27
N PRO A 144 -4.47 2.68 5.06
CA PRO A 144 -5.13 3.49 6.08
C PRO A 144 -5.93 4.59 5.39
N LEU A 145 -7.25 4.54 5.52
CA LEU A 145 -8.16 5.38 4.74
C LEU A 145 -8.33 6.79 5.29
N GLU A 146 -8.07 7.00 6.59
CA GLU A 146 -8.20 8.29 7.28
C GLU A 146 -9.50 9.01 6.88
N LEU A 147 -10.63 8.38 7.24
CA LEU A 147 -11.97 8.79 6.85
C LEU A 147 -12.47 9.94 7.73
N GLU A 148 -12.86 11.03 7.12
CA GLU A 148 -13.65 12.09 7.72
C GLU A 148 -15.09 12.04 7.21
N GLY A 149 -16.07 12.39 8.04
CA GLY A 149 -17.49 12.28 7.69
C GLY A 149 -18.13 10.95 8.05
N LYS A 150 -17.64 10.26 9.09
CA LYS A 150 -18.35 9.11 9.67
C LYS A 150 -19.39 9.61 10.68
N LYS A 151 -20.65 9.22 10.52
CA LYS A 151 -21.75 9.62 11.40
C LYS A 151 -21.44 9.28 12.86
N GLY A 152 -21.74 10.22 13.75
CA GLY A 152 -21.49 10.08 15.18
C GLY A 152 -20.03 10.21 15.61
N VAL A 153 -19.09 10.44 14.68
CA VAL A 153 -17.66 10.67 14.98
C VAL A 153 -17.26 12.06 14.51
N LYS A 154 -16.65 12.84 15.41
CA LYS A 154 -16.06 14.14 15.04
C LYS A 154 -14.62 13.96 14.59
N GLY A 155 -14.29 14.50 13.41
CA GLY A 155 -12.94 14.50 12.84
C GLY A 155 -12.56 13.21 12.10
N ILE A 156 -11.26 12.97 11.98
CA ILE A 156 -10.70 11.87 11.18
C ILE A 156 -10.76 10.55 11.97
N THR A 157 -11.37 9.55 11.35
CA THR A 157 -11.44 8.16 11.82
C THR A 157 -10.41 7.30 11.11
N SER A 158 -9.49 6.70 11.87
CA SER A 158 -8.47 5.80 11.34
C SER A 158 -9.04 4.39 11.11
N ILE A 159 -9.65 4.18 9.95
CA ILE A 159 -10.02 2.86 9.42
C ILE A 159 -9.02 2.41 8.34
N ALA A 160 -8.91 1.11 8.06
CA ALA A 160 -8.00 0.59 7.04
C ALA A 160 -8.69 -0.42 6.12
N LEU A 161 -8.36 -0.36 4.83
CA LEU A 161 -8.74 -1.36 3.83
C LEU A 161 -7.66 -2.44 3.76
N GLU A 162 -8.05 -3.70 3.98
CA GLU A 162 -7.13 -4.86 3.97
C GLU A 162 -7.43 -5.85 2.85
N LYS A 163 -8.56 -5.67 2.18
CA LYS A 163 -9.06 -6.50 1.08
C LYS A 163 -9.09 -5.70 -0.21
N LYS A 164 -9.30 -6.38 -1.34
CA LYS A 164 -9.46 -5.71 -2.65
C LYS A 164 -10.64 -4.74 -2.67
N GLU A 165 -11.68 -5.03 -1.93
CA GLU A 165 -12.85 -4.19 -1.79
C GLU A 165 -13.46 -4.35 -0.40
N ASP A 166 -14.16 -3.30 0.04
CA ASP A 166 -14.91 -3.30 1.28
C ASP A 166 -16.03 -2.24 1.22
N THR A 167 -16.99 -2.33 2.13
CA THR A 167 -18.07 -1.36 2.25
C THR A 167 -18.02 -0.71 3.63
N ILE A 168 -18.05 0.62 3.66
CA ILE A 168 -18.05 1.40 4.89
C ILE A 168 -19.45 1.99 5.09
N THR A 169 -20.08 1.63 6.21
CA THR A 169 -21.39 2.15 6.61
C THR A 169 -21.25 3.41 7.48
N ASP A 170 -22.39 4.04 7.73
CA ASP A 170 -22.52 5.22 8.59
C ASP A 170 -21.74 6.41 8.04
N ILE A 171 -21.78 6.58 6.72
CA ILE A 171 -21.18 7.72 6.04
C ILE A 171 -22.17 8.87 6.03
N ASP A 172 -21.69 10.05 6.37
CA ASP A 172 -22.43 11.29 6.21
C ASP A 172 -22.54 11.62 4.71
N SER A 173 -23.79 11.67 4.23
CA SER A 173 -24.07 11.94 2.82
C SER A 173 -23.71 13.38 2.44
N GLU A 174 -23.77 14.33 3.39
CA GLU A 174 -23.46 15.74 3.14
C GLU A 174 -21.96 15.92 2.92
N PHE A 175 -21.14 15.28 3.76
CA PHE A 175 -19.70 15.39 3.64
C PHE A 175 -19.00 14.11 4.09
N TYR A 176 -18.17 13.56 3.20
CA TYR A 176 -17.13 12.63 3.60
C TYR A 176 -15.90 12.80 2.73
N LYS A 177 -14.75 12.46 3.30
CA LYS A 177 -13.47 12.50 2.61
C LYS A 177 -12.57 11.39 3.12
N LEU A 178 -11.93 10.72 2.17
CA LEU A 178 -10.90 9.72 2.39
C LEU A 178 -9.56 10.42 2.21
N ASN A 179 -8.53 9.93 2.88
CA ASN A 179 -7.22 10.55 2.93
C ASN A 179 -7.30 12.01 3.44
N SER A 180 -8.22 12.32 4.37
CA SER A 180 -8.44 13.71 4.82
C SER A 180 -7.21 14.32 5.48
N GLY A 181 -6.36 13.51 6.12
CA GLY A 181 -5.08 13.95 6.67
C GLY A 181 -3.94 14.06 5.65
N ALA A 182 -4.20 13.83 4.35
CA ALA A 182 -3.24 13.79 3.25
C ALA A 182 -1.99 12.93 3.52
N SER A 183 -2.13 11.94 4.40
CA SER A 183 -0.99 11.17 4.92
C SER A 183 -0.82 9.83 4.23
N GLY A 184 -1.83 9.38 3.48
CA GLY A 184 -1.80 8.15 2.71
C GLY A 184 -1.24 8.36 1.31
N PHE A 185 -0.37 7.46 0.87
CA PHE A 185 0.13 7.42 -0.50
C PHE A 185 -0.77 6.52 -1.36
N TYR A 186 -1.94 7.03 -1.68
CA TYR A 186 -2.88 6.43 -2.61
C TYR A 186 -3.70 7.53 -3.24
N ARG A 187 -4.25 7.23 -4.41
CA ARG A 187 -5.19 8.13 -5.07
C ARG A 187 -6.60 7.70 -4.72
N VAL A 188 -7.53 8.65 -4.70
CA VAL A 188 -8.95 8.37 -4.53
C VAL A 188 -9.66 8.88 -5.77
N ASN A 189 -10.38 7.97 -6.42
CA ASN A 189 -11.25 8.22 -7.54
C ASN A 189 -12.68 8.26 -7.01
N TYR A 190 -13.16 9.46 -6.73
CA TYR A 190 -14.53 9.72 -6.29
C TYR A 190 -15.49 9.78 -7.48
N PRO A 191 -16.80 9.53 -7.26
CA PRO A 191 -17.82 9.86 -8.24
C PRO A 191 -17.74 11.35 -8.64
N PRO A 192 -18.02 11.72 -9.90
CA PRO A 192 -17.95 13.11 -10.36
C PRO A 192 -18.76 14.08 -9.50
N GLU A 193 -19.95 13.68 -9.06
CA GLU A 193 -20.83 14.48 -8.20
C GLU A 193 -20.19 14.82 -6.85
N ARG A 194 -19.42 13.89 -6.28
CA ARG A 194 -18.69 14.10 -5.02
C ARG A 194 -17.45 14.97 -5.21
N LEU A 195 -16.74 14.81 -6.34
CA LEU A 195 -15.60 15.66 -6.65
C LEU A 195 -15.98 17.13 -6.66
N LEU A 196 -17.15 17.47 -7.24
CA LEU A 196 -17.68 18.84 -7.27
C LEU A 196 -17.99 19.42 -5.88
N GLN A 197 -18.20 18.58 -4.87
CA GLN A 197 -18.44 19.02 -3.49
C GLN A 197 -17.14 19.18 -2.69
N LEU A 198 -16.07 18.50 -3.09
CA LEU A 198 -14.78 18.50 -2.41
C LEU A 198 -13.78 19.52 -2.98
N GLY A 199 -14.10 20.14 -4.11
CA GLY A 199 -13.28 21.16 -4.79
C GLY A 199 -14.06 21.96 -5.83
#